data_AF-A0A962X9A8-F1
#
_entry.id   AF-A0A962X9A8-F1
#
_cell.length_a   1.000
_cell.length_b   1.000
_cell.length_c   1.000
_cell.angle_alpha   90.00
_cell.angle_beta   90.00
_cell.angle_gamma   90.00
#
_symmetry.space_group_name_H-M   'P 1'
#
loop_
_entity.id
_entity.type
_entity.pdbx_description
1 polymer ?
#
loop_
_entity_poly.entity_id
_entity_poly.type
_entity_poly.pdbx_seq_one_letter_code
_entity_poly.pdbx_strand_id
1 'polypeptide(L)'
;MRGLNRLRSRGEWLALTLALALTACGDPPNAPETEIREFVAKAQTAAEERNARELRSLIAEDYVDAQGHDHKAIEQLIRLHVFRNQSIHILTRIQTIEFPEPERALVIVMAALAGRPVASADELAGVNADLYRFNLELVRQGRDDWLVKHAAWERAQLTDFW
;
A
#
# COMPACT_ATOMS: atom_id res chain seq x y z
N MET A 1 -24.20 59.94 54.03
CA MET A 1 -25.50 59.31 53.70
C MET A 1 -25.36 58.61 52.35
N ARG A 2 -26.00 57.44 52.23
CA ARG A 2 -25.72 56.30 51.34
C ARG A 2 -25.53 56.62 49.85
N GLY A 3 -24.45 56.11 49.28
CA GLY A 3 -24.16 56.10 47.84
C GLY A 3 -24.88 54.98 47.09
N LEU A 4 -25.34 55.34 45.89
CA LEU A 4 -25.98 54.51 44.89
C LEU A 4 -24.95 53.67 44.10
N ASN A 5 -25.45 52.59 43.49
CA ASN A 5 -24.91 51.86 42.33
C ASN A 5 -23.71 50.93 42.56
N ARG A 6 -23.90 49.63 42.29
CA ARG A 6 -23.87 49.04 40.94
C ARG A 6 -24.28 47.56 41.02
N LEU A 7 -25.16 47.18 40.10
CA LEU A 7 -25.57 45.81 39.83
C LEU A 7 -24.32 44.93 39.61
N ARG A 8 -24.20 43.85 40.39
CA ARG A 8 -23.18 42.80 40.20
C ARG A 8 -23.51 42.02 38.93
N SER A 9 -22.72 42.26 37.90
CA SER A 9 -22.58 41.49 36.67
C SER A 9 -22.36 40.01 36.99
N ARG A 10 -23.40 39.20 36.85
CA ARG A 10 -23.31 37.72 36.80
C ARG A 10 -23.05 37.31 35.35
N GLY A 11 -21.82 37.51 34.88
CA GLY A 11 -21.47 37.35 33.47
C GLY A 11 -20.19 36.56 33.22
N GLU A 12 -19.78 35.64 34.12
CA GLU A 12 -18.46 35.01 34.02
C GLU A 12 -18.41 33.55 34.48
N TRP A 13 -19.41 32.71 34.16
CA TRP A 13 -19.27 31.24 34.38
C TRP A 13 -19.79 30.39 33.21
N LEU A 14 -19.97 31.00 32.03
CA LEU A 14 -20.27 30.29 30.77
C LEU A 14 -19.02 30.09 29.89
N ALA A 15 -17.83 30.41 30.39
CA ALA A 15 -16.57 30.34 29.65
C ALA A 15 -15.77 29.04 29.89
N LEU A 16 -16.37 28.00 30.50
CA LEU A 16 -15.68 26.74 30.82
C LEU A 16 -16.11 25.52 29.97
N THR A 17 -16.95 25.71 28.95
CA THR A 17 -17.56 24.59 28.21
C THR A 17 -17.09 24.47 26.75
N LEU A 18 -16.20 25.35 26.27
CA LEU A 18 -15.82 25.44 24.85
C LEU A 18 -14.32 25.20 24.59
N ALA A 19 -13.72 24.23 25.29
CA ALA A 19 -12.30 23.88 25.11
C ALA A 19 -12.03 22.37 24.97
N LEU A 20 -13.06 21.56 24.63
CA LEU A 20 -12.93 20.09 24.50
C LEU A 20 -13.23 19.54 23.11
N ALA A 21 -13.29 20.36 22.06
CA ALA A 21 -13.82 19.93 20.76
C ALA A 21 -12.78 19.63 19.65
N LEU A 22 -11.47 19.54 19.93
CA LEU A 22 -10.45 19.45 18.86
C LEU A 22 -9.27 18.49 19.13
N THR A 23 -9.47 17.40 19.88
CA THR A 23 -8.55 16.25 19.82
C THR A 23 -9.08 15.17 18.88
N ALA A 24 -9.39 15.56 17.65
CA ALA A 24 -9.37 14.65 16.50
C ALA A 24 -7.98 14.80 15.84
N CYS A 25 -6.94 14.50 16.62
CA CYS A 25 -5.62 14.28 16.04
C CYS A 25 -5.70 12.93 15.35
N GLY A 26 -5.55 12.92 14.03
CA GLY A 26 -5.61 11.73 13.20
C GLY A 26 -4.76 10.62 13.80
N ASP A 27 -5.29 9.40 13.70
CA ASP A 27 -4.57 8.20 14.12
C ASP A 27 -3.14 8.25 13.58
N PRO A 28 -2.11 7.98 14.40
CA PRO A 28 -0.77 7.77 13.88
C PRO A 28 -0.86 6.73 12.75
N PRO A 29 -0.06 6.83 11.68
CA PRO A 29 -0.09 5.85 10.59
C PRO A 29 -0.11 4.46 11.20
N ASN A 30 -1.14 3.66 10.87
CA ASN A 30 -1.24 2.30 11.37
C ASN A 30 0.08 1.62 10.99
N ALA A 31 0.95 1.35 11.97
CA ALA A 31 2.31 0.90 11.72
C ALA A 31 2.35 -0.33 10.78
N PRO A 32 1.45 -1.34 10.93
CA PRO A 32 1.38 -2.46 10.00
C PRO A 32 1.01 -2.06 8.57
N GLU A 33 0.07 -1.13 8.39
CA GLU A 33 -0.34 -0.67 7.05
C GLU A 33 0.80 0.07 6.36
N THR A 34 1.56 0.86 7.12
CA THR A 34 2.74 1.57 6.62
C THR A 34 3.79 0.59 6.13
N GLU A 35 4.08 -0.47 6.89
CA GLU A 35 5.00 -1.54 6.49
C GLU A 35 4.56 -2.22 5.18
N ILE A 36 3.26 -2.48 4.99
CA ILE A 36 2.75 -3.06 3.74
C ILE A 36 2.93 -2.09 2.56
N ARG A 37 2.72 -0.79 2.77
CA ARG A 37 2.94 0.22 1.72
C ARG A 37 4.43 0.30 1.34
N GLU A 38 5.31 0.23 2.32
CA GLU A 38 6.76 0.17 2.11
C GLU A 38 7.17 -1.12 1.39
N PHE A 39 6.56 -2.27 1.73
CA PHE A 39 6.76 -3.54 1.03
C PHE A 39 6.40 -3.42 -0.46
N VAL A 40 5.24 -2.85 -0.80
CA VAL A 40 4.81 -2.67 -2.19
C VAL A 40 5.75 -1.71 -2.93
N ALA A 41 6.16 -0.61 -2.29
CA ALA A 41 7.12 0.33 -2.86
C ALA A 41 8.49 -0.32 -3.11
N LYS A 42 8.96 -1.15 -2.17
CA LYS A 42 10.20 -1.92 -2.30
C LYS A 42 10.12 -2.91 -3.47
N ALA A 43 9.01 -3.63 -3.60
CA ALA A 43 8.76 -4.55 -4.72
C ALA A 43 8.75 -3.80 -6.06
N GLN A 44 8.09 -2.64 -6.12
CA GLN A 44 8.07 -1.78 -7.30
C GLN A 44 9.49 -1.38 -7.71
N THR A 45 10.27 -0.80 -6.78
CA THR A 45 11.66 -0.38 -7.05
C THR A 45 12.51 -1.55 -7.51
N ALA A 46 12.44 -2.69 -6.83
CA ALA A 46 13.20 -3.88 -7.21
C ALA A 46 12.85 -4.38 -8.62
N ALA A 47 11.58 -4.26 -9.04
CA ALA A 47 11.15 -4.61 -10.39
C ALA A 47 11.64 -3.61 -11.44
N GLU A 48 11.53 -2.31 -11.19
CA GLU A 48 12.03 -1.26 -12.09
C GLU A 48 13.56 -1.33 -12.26
N GLU A 49 14.29 -1.58 -11.18
CA GLU A 49 15.74 -1.80 -11.18
C GLU A 49 16.15 -3.16 -11.78
N ARG A 50 15.17 -4.00 -12.16
CA ARG A 50 15.43 -5.34 -12.71
C ARG A 50 16.23 -6.22 -11.73
N ASN A 51 16.05 -5.99 -10.43
CA ASN A 51 16.74 -6.68 -9.35
C ASN A 51 15.99 -7.97 -8.98
N ALA A 52 16.17 -9.00 -9.81
CA ALA A 52 15.53 -10.30 -9.60
C ALA A 52 15.90 -10.96 -8.25
N ARG A 53 17.07 -10.63 -7.68
CA ARG A 53 17.48 -11.13 -6.37
C ARG A 53 16.63 -10.52 -5.26
N GLU A 54 16.43 -9.21 -5.30
CA GLU A 54 15.59 -8.51 -4.33
C GLU A 54 14.12 -8.89 -4.49
N LEU A 55 13.61 -9.03 -5.72
CA LEU A 55 12.24 -9.53 -5.90
C LEU A 55 12.06 -10.93 -5.32
N ARG A 56 13.05 -11.81 -5.47
CA ARG A 56 13.01 -13.16 -4.87
C ARG A 56 13.00 -13.12 -3.34
N SER A 57 13.75 -12.20 -2.72
CA SER A 57 13.77 -12.12 -1.24
C SER A 57 12.45 -11.66 -0.64
N LEU A 58 11.49 -11.19 -1.45
CA LEU A 58 10.14 -10.85 -1.04
C LEU A 58 9.16 -12.03 -1.11
N ILE A 59 9.59 -13.21 -1.57
CA ILE A 59 8.74 -14.40 -1.71
C ILE A 59 9.05 -15.37 -0.57
N ALA A 60 8.01 -15.88 0.10
CA ALA A 60 8.16 -16.87 1.16
C ALA A 60 8.75 -18.17 0.61
N GLU A 61 9.61 -18.84 1.38
CA GLU A 61 10.24 -20.10 0.97
C GLU A 61 9.21 -21.20 0.68
N ASP A 62 8.10 -21.17 1.40
CA ASP A 62 6.98 -22.09 1.28
C ASP A 62 5.80 -21.50 0.47
N TYR A 63 6.09 -20.59 -0.46
CA TYR A 63 5.13 -20.02 -1.40
C TYR A 63 4.43 -21.11 -2.21
N VAL A 64 3.12 -20.95 -2.39
CA VAL A 64 2.32 -21.73 -3.33
C VAL A 64 1.13 -20.92 -3.83
N ASP A 65 0.83 -20.96 -5.13
CA ASP A 65 -0.36 -20.34 -5.72
C ASP A 65 -1.40 -21.34 -6.23
N ALA A 66 -2.57 -20.82 -6.61
CA ALA A 66 -3.67 -21.62 -7.14
C ALA A 66 -3.37 -22.23 -8.53
N GLN A 67 -2.33 -21.74 -9.21
CA GLN A 67 -1.85 -22.27 -10.50
C GLN A 67 -0.83 -23.39 -10.30
N GLY A 68 -0.46 -23.69 -9.05
CA GLY A 68 0.52 -24.71 -8.70
C GLY A 68 1.97 -24.23 -8.81
N HIS A 69 2.22 -22.92 -8.91
CA HIS A 69 3.58 -22.39 -8.82
C HIS A 69 4.07 -22.44 -7.38
N ASP A 70 5.24 -23.03 -7.19
CA ASP A 70 6.00 -22.96 -5.95
C ASP A 70 7.01 -21.78 -5.98
N HIS A 71 7.74 -21.57 -4.89
CA HIS A 71 8.78 -20.54 -4.80
C HIS A 71 9.77 -20.57 -6.00
N LYS A 72 10.17 -21.77 -6.44
CA LYS A 72 11.13 -21.92 -7.55
C LYS A 72 10.50 -21.53 -8.89
N ALA A 73 9.24 -21.90 -9.13
CA ALA A 73 8.51 -21.51 -10.32
C ALA A 73 8.35 -19.98 -10.40
N ILE A 74 8.00 -19.32 -9.30
CA ILE A 74 7.93 -17.85 -9.24
C ILE A 74 9.31 -17.21 -9.47
N GLU A 75 10.37 -17.74 -8.87
CA GLU A 75 11.74 -17.25 -9.14
C GLU A 75 12.07 -17.29 -10.64
N GLN A 76 11.69 -18.37 -11.34
CA GLN A 76 11.91 -18.50 -12.77
C GLN A 76 11.06 -17.51 -13.59
N LEU A 77 9.80 -17.29 -13.21
CA LEU A 77 8.93 -16.30 -13.85
C LEU A 77 9.48 -14.87 -13.67
N ILE A 78 9.93 -14.51 -12.46
CA ILE A 78 10.57 -13.22 -12.18
C ILE A 78 11.80 -13.04 -13.07
N ARG A 79 12.69 -14.04 -13.11
CA ARG A 79 13.90 -14.00 -13.95
C ARG A 79 13.57 -13.85 -15.42
N LEU A 80 12.58 -14.59 -15.93
CA LEU A 80 12.13 -14.50 -17.32
C LEU A 80 11.57 -13.11 -17.63
N HIS A 81 10.74 -12.56 -16.75
CA HIS A 81 10.14 -11.24 -16.92
C HIS A 81 11.19 -10.14 -16.97
N VAL A 82 12.12 -10.14 -16.01
CA VAL A 82 13.22 -9.18 -15.94
C VAL A 82 14.18 -9.30 -17.12
N PHE A 83 14.41 -10.52 -17.63
CA PHE A 83 15.27 -10.75 -18.79
C PHE A 83 14.65 -10.23 -20.09
N ARG A 84 13.34 -10.47 -20.29
CA ARG A 84 12.61 -10.08 -21.51
C ARG A 84 12.40 -8.58 -21.65
N ASN A 85 12.25 -7.86 -20.55
CA ASN A 85 11.94 -6.43 -20.56
C ASN A 85 13.20 -5.60 -20.32
N GLN A 86 13.62 -4.83 -21.33
CA GLN A 86 14.83 -4.00 -21.26
C GLN A 86 14.65 -2.75 -20.39
N SER A 87 13.40 -2.27 -20.29
CA SER A 87 12.97 -1.14 -19.49
C SER A 87 11.65 -1.53 -18.83
N ILE A 88 11.55 -1.31 -17.52
CA ILE A 88 10.36 -1.60 -16.71
C ILE A 88 10.07 -0.34 -15.90
N HIS A 89 8.91 0.24 -16.13
CA HIS A 89 8.33 1.29 -15.30
C HIS A 89 6.97 0.81 -14.81
N ILE A 90 6.70 1.04 -13.53
CA ILE A 90 5.52 0.50 -12.87
C ILE A 90 4.81 1.62 -12.14
N LEU A 91 3.55 1.85 -12.50
CA LEU A 91 2.64 2.62 -11.66
C LEU A 91 1.86 1.63 -10.79
N THR A 92 1.98 1.75 -9.46
CA THR A 92 1.21 0.95 -8.51
C THR A 92 0.10 1.76 -7.84
N ARG A 93 -1.03 1.11 -7.55
CA ARG A 93 -2.09 1.64 -6.68
C ARG A 93 -2.58 0.53 -5.76
N ILE A 94 -2.45 0.72 -4.46
CA ILE A 94 -3.02 -0.19 -3.47
C ILE A 94 -4.51 0.12 -3.33
N GLN A 95 -5.37 -0.85 -3.66
CA GLN A 95 -6.82 -0.72 -3.49
C GLN A 95 -7.25 -1.07 -2.06
N THR A 96 -6.65 -2.10 -1.48
CA THR A 96 -7.07 -2.63 -0.17
C THR A 96 -5.88 -3.22 0.57
N ILE A 97 -5.86 -3.00 1.88
CA ILE A 97 -4.99 -3.67 2.84
C ILE A 97 -5.90 -4.13 3.97
N GLU A 98 -5.95 -5.44 4.23
CA GLU A 98 -6.71 -6.03 5.31
C GLU A 98 -5.80 -6.92 6.17
N PHE A 99 -5.98 -6.86 7.49
CA PHE A 99 -5.24 -7.68 8.44
C PHE A 99 -6.19 -8.68 9.10
N PRO A 100 -6.43 -9.86 8.50
CA PRO A 100 -7.21 -10.91 9.13
C PRO A 100 -6.58 -11.40 10.44
N GLU A 101 -5.24 -11.35 10.53
CA GLU A 101 -4.44 -11.67 11.71
C GLU A 101 -3.25 -10.70 11.81
N PRO A 102 -2.65 -10.46 12.99
CA PRO A 102 -1.56 -9.48 13.14
C PRO A 102 -0.33 -9.72 12.25
N GLU A 103 -0.07 -10.97 11.91
CA GLU A 103 1.09 -11.42 11.11
C GLU A 103 0.69 -11.82 9.69
N ARG A 104 -0.53 -11.48 9.25
CA ARG A 104 -1.06 -11.82 7.93
C ARG A 104 -1.78 -10.63 7.33
N ALA A 105 -1.43 -10.26 6.10
CA ALA A 105 -2.08 -9.19 5.37
C ALA A 105 -2.62 -9.68 4.02
N LEU A 106 -3.81 -9.22 3.66
CA LEU A 106 -4.39 -9.38 2.33
C LEU A 106 -4.30 -8.05 1.61
N VAL A 107 -3.64 -8.03 0.46
CA VAL A 107 -3.33 -6.79 -0.25
C VAL A 107 -3.78 -6.91 -1.70
N ILE A 108 -4.51 -5.90 -2.16
CA ILE A 108 -4.88 -5.77 -3.56
C ILE A 108 -4.09 -4.62 -4.18
N VAL A 109 -3.25 -4.94 -5.16
CA VAL A 109 -2.39 -3.98 -5.86
C VAL A 109 -2.73 -3.96 -7.34
N MET A 110 -3.07 -2.78 -7.85
CA MET A 110 -3.11 -2.53 -9.28
C MET A 110 -1.72 -2.14 -9.75
N ALA A 111 -1.21 -2.75 -10.81
CA ALA A 111 0.09 -2.43 -11.37
C ALA A 111 -0.02 -2.25 -12.89
N ALA A 112 0.47 -1.12 -13.38
CA ALA A 112 0.60 -0.84 -14.79
C ALA A 112 2.07 -0.87 -15.18
N LEU A 113 2.45 -1.85 -16.01
CA LEU A 113 3.82 -2.07 -16.45
C LEU A 113 4.00 -1.47 -17.84
N ALA A 114 4.92 -0.52 -17.98
CA ALA A 114 5.20 0.19 -19.22
C ALA A 114 6.70 0.18 -19.55
N GLY A 115 7.02 0.31 -20.84
CA GLY A 115 8.42 0.44 -21.31
C GLY A 115 9.01 1.84 -21.13
N ARG A 116 8.21 2.82 -20.68
CA ARG A 116 8.59 4.22 -20.43
C ARG A 116 7.94 4.73 -19.14
N PRO A 117 8.48 5.80 -18.52
CA PRO A 117 7.91 6.37 -17.30
C PRO A 117 6.44 6.74 -17.49
N VAL A 118 5.65 6.50 -16.44
CA VAL A 118 4.24 6.90 -16.31
C VAL A 118 4.09 7.52 -14.94
N ALA A 119 3.75 8.81 -14.88
CA ALA A 119 3.69 9.53 -13.61
C ALA A 119 2.32 9.43 -12.92
N SER A 120 1.25 9.16 -13.68
CA SER A 120 -0.11 9.12 -13.16
C SER A 120 -1.03 8.20 -13.95
N ALA A 121 -2.20 7.90 -13.39
CA ALA A 121 -3.22 7.09 -14.05
C ALA A 121 -3.77 7.76 -15.33
N ASP A 122 -3.80 9.09 -15.42
CA ASP A 122 -4.22 9.83 -16.61
C ASP A 122 -3.34 9.50 -17.83
N GLU A 123 -2.05 9.33 -17.62
CA GLU A 123 -1.08 9.05 -18.69
C GLU A 123 -1.24 7.65 -19.27
N LEU A 124 -1.84 6.71 -18.52
CA LEU A 124 -2.01 5.32 -18.97
C LEU A 124 -2.88 5.19 -20.23
N ALA A 125 -3.83 6.09 -20.46
CA ALA A 125 -4.71 6.05 -21.65
C ALA A 125 -3.94 6.15 -22.97
N GLY A 126 -2.76 6.78 -22.96
CA GLY A 126 -1.90 6.98 -24.14
C GLY A 126 -0.64 6.11 -24.15
N VAL A 127 -0.51 5.14 -23.24
CA VAL A 127 0.68 4.31 -23.07
C VAL A 127 0.33 2.85 -23.33
N ASN A 128 1.19 2.14 -24.06
CA ASN A 128 1.09 0.68 -24.12
C ASN A 128 1.61 0.11 -22.78
N ALA A 129 0.69 -0.16 -21.86
CA ALA A 129 0.97 -0.73 -20.56
C ALA A 129 0.22 -2.05 -20.36
N ASP A 130 0.91 -3.02 -19.76
CA ASP A 130 0.29 -4.22 -19.26
C ASP A 130 -0.31 -3.95 -17.88
N LEU A 131 -1.63 -4.03 -17.78
CA LEU A 131 -2.37 -3.76 -16.55
C LEU A 131 -2.69 -5.07 -15.83
N TYR A 132 -2.36 -5.13 -14.55
CA TYR A 132 -2.63 -6.28 -13.69
C TYR A 132 -3.29 -5.86 -12.38
N ARG A 133 -4.18 -6.74 -11.90
CA ARG A 133 -4.64 -6.78 -10.51
C ARG A 133 -3.92 -7.92 -9.82
N PHE A 134 -3.20 -7.63 -8.75
CA PHE A 134 -2.58 -8.61 -7.87
C PHE A 134 -3.37 -8.72 -6.58
N ASN A 135 -3.81 -9.93 -6.24
CA ASN A 135 -4.32 -10.29 -4.92
C ASN A 135 -3.22 -11.05 -4.18
N LEU A 136 -2.64 -10.44 -3.16
CA LEU A 136 -1.48 -10.94 -2.43
C LEU A 136 -1.90 -11.34 -1.02
N GLU A 137 -1.41 -12.49 -0.57
CA GLU A 137 -1.33 -12.83 0.84
C GLU A 137 0.10 -12.66 1.31
N LEU A 138 0.30 -11.77 2.27
CA LEU A 138 1.57 -11.52 2.91
C LEU A 138 1.58 -12.11 4.31
N VAL A 139 2.70 -12.69 4.70
CA VAL A 139 2.95 -13.18 6.05
C VAL A 139 4.18 -12.50 6.63
N ARG A 140 4.14 -12.21 7.93
CA ARG A 140 5.31 -11.71 8.65
C ARG A 140 6.24 -12.87 8.97
N GLN A 141 7.51 -12.73 8.62
CA GLN A 141 8.58 -13.63 9.02
C GLN A 141 9.59 -12.86 9.87
N GLY A 142 9.70 -13.19 11.15
CA GLY A 142 10.54 -12.41 12.06
C GLY A 142 9.88 -11.09 12.47
N ARG A 143 10.69 -10.09 12.82
CA ARG A 143 10.17 -8.83 13.38
C ARG A 143 9.64 -7.89 12.30
N ASP A 144 10.37 -7.73 11.20
CA ASP A 144 10.17 -6.63 10.25
C ASP A 144 10.06 -7.08 8.78
N ASP A 145 10.08 -8.40 8.49
CA ASP A 145 10.03 -8.88 7.12
C ASP A 145 8.63 -9.40 6.75
N TRP A 146 8.01 -8.76 5.77
CA TRP A 146 6.81 -9.28 5.10
C TRP A 146 7.20 -10.01 3.83
N LEU A 147 6.59 -11.17 3.61
CA LEU A 147 6.83 -11.99 2.42
C LEU A 147 5.53 -12.42 1.76
N VAL A 148 5.53 -12.53 0.44
CA VAL A 148 4.41 -13.09 -0.33
C VAL A 148 4.35 -14.59 -0.06
N LYS A 149 3.26 -15.02 0.57
CA LYS A 149 2.92 -16.42 0.80
C LYS A 149 2.09 -17.00 -0.34
N HIS A 150 1.19 -16.18 -0.89
CA HIS A 150 0.32 -16.54 -2.01
C HIS A 150 0.09 -15.32 -2.90
N ALA A 151 -0.04 -15.53 -4.20
CA ALA A 151 -0.46 -14.48 -5.13
C ALA A 151 -1.40 -15.05 -6.19
N ALA A 152 -2.46 -14.31 -6.49
CA ALA A 152 -3.24 -14.47 -7.71
C ALA A 152 -3.15 -13.17 -8.51
N TRP A 153 -3.10 -13.27 -9.83
CA TRP A 153 -3.09 -12.10 -10.69
C TRP A 153 -3.91 -12.30 -11.94
N GLU A 154 -4.50 -11.21 -12.41
CA GLU A 154 -5.32 -11.18 -13.61
C GLU A 154 -5.14 -9.85 -14.36
N ARG A 155 -5.57 -9.82 -15.62
CA ARG A 155 -5.56 -8.59 -16.42
C ARG A 155 -6.55 -7.59 -15.84
N ALA A 156 -6.08 -6.38 -15.60
CA ALA A 156 -6.91 -5.26 -15.18
C ALA A 156 -7.36 -4.39 -16.37
N GLN A 157 -8.39 -3.59 -16.14
CA GLN A 157 -8.84 -2.54 -17.03
C GLN A 157 -8.30 -1.18 -16.57
N LEU A 158 -8.20 -0.23 -17.50
CA LEU A 158 -7.78 1.14 -17.17
C LEU A 158 -8.70 1.80 -16.12
N THR A 159 -9.99 1.45 -16.13
CA THR A 159 -10.99 1.94 -15.17
C THR A 159 -10.71 1.51 -13.74
N ASP A 160 -9.94 0.45 -13.51
CA ASP A 160 -9.64 -0.07 -12.17
C ASP A 160 -8.59 0.77 -11.41
N PHE A 161 -7.99 1.75 -12.08
CA PHE A 161 -6.99 2.67 -11.52
C PHE A 161 -7.60 3.97 -10.97
N TRP A 162 -8.91 4.18 -11.11
CA TRP A 162 -9.66 5.37 -10.68
C TRP A 162 -10.48 5.08 -9.42
#